data_AF-A0A9E0HCX3-F1
#
_entry.id   AF-A0A9E0HCX3-F1
#
_cell.length_a   1.000
_cell.length_b   1.000
_cell.length_c   1.000
_cell.angle_alpha   90.00
_cell.angle_beta   90.00
_cell.angle_gamma   90.00
#
_symmetry.space_group_name_H-M   'P 1'
#
loop_
_entity.id
_entity.type
_entity.pdbx_description
1 polymer ?
#
loop_
_entity_poly.entity_id
_entity_poly.type
_entity_poly.pdbx_seq_one_letter_code
_entity_poly.pdbx_strand_id
1 'polypeptide(L)'
;MLALDSLVTDLIFRGDVPLEQAALLDALGGPEVAKQKKLLDPDMLDPRVEMELSPSIPFRRRGERRLMIIDDSQPLRADPQDPIVPVDLRPAKAALLALCQAVPVRLGRLFALGAWGDAVLIARTPRDLRAICLVSWVLDQTVDVDGRRRASPLARAEFEAKIMAYDKRLDELDDDAILACLPPDANLERHGDLLVVDVLEADGTWDQRRSLELEASLAALDQFSTLPGAPRPKAAPLAPPPPTPAAPPPAAAAPAPTVAEPAAGPPLTVAEVAGAVVLVFPAERFDLDVAAALGKRDWDHVVRSSDKLSGAVRDRLHAKGADWVAPLEFLSEVFLDGKPLSRPAFEAGARAVDGGVRALDVHFPRFGPVVLLDVPGRGRFVTSVTGHDAEVAALVQR
;
A
#
# COMPACT_ATOMS: atom_id res chain seq x y z
N MET A 1 -28.44 -25.78 5.80
CA MET A 1 -26.97 -25.94 5.80
C MET A 1 -26.52 -25.81 4.36
N LEU A 2 -25.55 -24.94 4.07
CA LEU A 2 -24.99 -24.82 2.71
C LEU A 2 -24.10 -26.05 2.45
N ALA A 3 -24.19 -26.66 1.26
CA ALA A 3 -23.36 -27.80 0.94
C ALA A 3 -21.93 -27.34 0.65
N LEU A 4 -20.94 -27.92 1.32
CA LEU A 4 -19.53 -27.67 0.99
C LEU A 4 -19.29 -28.01 -0.48
N ASP A 5 -18.36 -27.30 -1.09
CA ASP A 5 -17.96 -27.48 -2.48
C ASP A 5 -19.06 -27.18 -3.52
N SER A 6 -20.11 -26.47 -3.09
CA SER A 6 -21.07 -25.84 -4.01
C SER A 6 -20.39 -24.77 -4.85
N LEU A 7 -20.86 -24.56 -6.08
CA LEU A 7 -20.42 -23.45 -6.90
C LEU A 7 -21.01 -22.14 -6.35
N VAL A 8 -20.16 -21.15 -6.12
CA VAL A 8 -20.55 -19.84 -5.61
C VAL A 8 -20.28 -18.79 -6.66
N THR A 9 -21.30 -18.01 -6.97
CA THR A 9 -21.18 -16.71 -7.62
C THR A 9 -21.32 -15.62 -6.57
N ASP A 10 -20.27 -14.85 -6.32
CA ASP A 10 -20.25 -13.79 -5.33
C ASP A 10 -20.15 -12.42 -6.01
N LEU A 11 -21.04 -11.51 -5.65
CA LEU A 11 -21.22 -10.23 -6.32
C LEU A 11 -21.18 -9.10 -5.30
N ILE A 12 -20.32 -8.12 -5.54
CA ILE A 12 -20.30 -6.86 -4.80
C ILE A 12 -20.74 -5.75 -5.77
N PHE A 13 -21.86 -5.12 -5.44
CA PHE A 13 -22.46 -4.06 -6.23
C PHE A 13 -21.83 -2.71 -5.92
N ARG A 14 -21.77 -1.85 -6.93
CA ARG A 14 -21.39 -0.45 -6.79
C ARG A 14 -22.33 0.28 -5.82
N GLY A 15 -21.76 1.02 -4.87
CA GLY A 15 -22.56 1.79 -3.89
C GLY A 15 -23.10 3.11 -4.44
N ASP A 16 -22.58 3.59 -5.57
CA ASP A 16 -22.98 4.84 -6.22
C ASP A 16 -24.11 4.68 -7.23
N VAL A 17 -24.53 3.43 -7.52
CA VAL A 17 -25.60 3.13 -8.48
C VAL A 17 -26.65 2.25 -7.79
N PRO A 18 -27.94 2.66 -7.78
CA PRO A 18 -28.99 1.84 -7.20
C PRO A 18 -29.15 0.53 -7.99
N LEU A 19 -29.23 -0.59 -7.27
CA LEU A 19 -29.56 -1.89 -7.86
C LEU A 19 -31.08 -2.03 -7.96
N GLU A 20 -31.61 -2.00 -9.18
CA GLU A 20 -33.02 -2.29 -9.43
C GLU A 20 -33.26 -3.81 -9.37
N GLN A 21 -34.23 -4.22 -8.54
CA GLN A 21 -34.56 -5.64 -8.38
C GLN A 21 -35.00 -6.31 -9.68
N ALA A 22 -35.73 -5.59 -10.54
CA ALA A 22 -36.15 -6.09 -11.84
C ALA A 22 -34.94 -6.41 -12.74
N ALA A 23 -33.98 -5.49 -12.84
CA ALA A 23 -32.76 -5.70 -13.61
C ALA A 23 -31.94 -6.90 -13.09
N LEU A 24 -31.86 -7.08 -11.76
CA LEU A 24 -31.20 -8.25 -11.19
C LEU A 24 -31.93 -9.55 -11.55
N LEU A 25 -33.26 -9.60 -11.40
CA LEU A 25 -34.03 -10.80 -11.73
C LEU A 25 -33.92 -11.14 -13.22
N ASP A 26 -34.01 -10.15 -14.11
CA ASP A 26 -33.86 -10.34 -15.54
C ASP A 26 -32.45 -10.86 -15.89
N ALA A 27 -31.42 -10.29 -15.29
CA ALA A 27 -30.04 -10.74 -15.48
C ALA A 27 -29.77 -12.15 -14.94
N LEU A 28 -30.54 -12.61 -13.94
CA LEU A 28 -30.51 -13.99 -13.44
C LEU A 28 -31.28 -14.98 -14.32
N GLY A 29 -31.90 -14.53 -15.42
CA GLY A 29 -32.73 -15.34 -16.31
C GLY A 29 -34.22 -15.33 -15.95
N GLY A 30 -34.66 -14.35 -15.17
CA GLY A 30 -36.03 -14.16 -14.72
C GLY A 30 -36.33 -14.73 -13.33
N PRO A 31 -37.51 -14.42 -12.77
CA PRO A 31 -37.87 -14.75 -11.40
C PRO A 31 -37.95 -16.26 -11.12
N GLU A 32 -38.36 -17.07 -12.10
CA GLU A 32 -38.46 -18.53 -11.93
C GLU A 32 -37.08 -19.19 -11.84
N VAL A 33 -36.10 -18.74 -12.64
CA VAL A 33 -34.72 -19.21 -12.54
C VAL A 33 -34.08 -18.75 -11.24
N ALA A 34 -34.33 -17.50 -10.83
CA ALA A 34 -33.81 -16.96 -9.57
C ALA A 34 -34.31 -17.74 -8.34
N LYS A 35 -35.57 -18.21 -8.34
CA LYS A 35 -36.14 -19.04 -7.25
C LYS A 35 -35.46 -20.41 -7.10
N GLN A 36 -34.84 -20.93 -8.16
CA GLN A 36 -34.14 -22.21 -8.12
C GLN A 36 -32.74 -22.09 -7.50
N LYS A 37 -32.20 -20.87 -7.38
CA LYS A 37 -30.88 -20.60 -6.84
C LYS A 37 -30.97 -20.22 -5.37
N LYS A 38 -29.97 -20.60 -4.56
CA LYS A 38 -29.87 -20.13 -3.18
C LYS A 38 -29.24 -18.75 -3.16
N LEU A 39 -30.07 -17.73 -2.99
CA LEU A 39 -29.64 -16.35 -2.83
C LEU A 39 -29.37 -16.07 -1.35
N LEU A 40 -28.14 -15.67 -1.05
CA LEU A 40 -27.69 -15.31 0.28
C LEU A 40 -27.24 -13.85 0.24
N ASP A 41 -27.82 -13.03 1.11
CA ASP A 41 -27.41 -11.64 1.32
C ASP A 41 -26.59 -11.59 2.63
N PRO A 42 -25.25 -11.56 2.57
CA PRO A 42 -24.42 -11.51 3.75
C PRO A 42 -24.66 -10.26 4.62
N ASP A 43 -25.16 -9.16 4.03
CA ASP A 43 -25.42 -7.92 4.77
C ASP A 43 -26.61 -8.03 5.71
N MET A 44 -27.52 -8.97 5.43
CA MET A 44 -28.69 -9.25 6.26
C MET A 44 -28.40 -10.31 7.34
N LEU A 45 -27.16 -10.81 7.40
CA LEU A 45 -26.73 -11.86 8.31
C LEU A 45 -25.77 -11.32 9.37
N ASP A 46 -25.49 -12.15 10.39
CA ASP A 46 -24.48 -11.83 11.40
C ASP A 46 -23.11 -11.63 10.71
N PRO A 47 -22.37 -10.53 10.96
CA PRO A 47 -21.06 -10.28 10.35
C PRO A 47 -20.05 -11.43 10.51
N ARG A 48 -20.21 -12.27 11.54
CA ARG A 48 -19.39 -13.49 11.72
C ARG A 48 -19.57 -14.50 10.59
N VAL A 49 -20.79 -14.59 10.02
CA VAL A 49 -21.10 -15.45 8.88
C VAL A 49 -20.34 -14.99 7.62
N GLU A 50 -20.17 -13.68 7.43
CA GLU A 50 -19.35 -13.17 6.33
C GLU A 50 -17.88 -13.62 6.46
N MET A 51 -17.34 -13.56 7.68
CA MET A 51 -15.96 -13.99 7.97
C MET A 51 -15.75 -15.50 7.76
N GLU A 52 -16.79 -16.31 7.99
CA GLU A 52 -16.74 -17.77 7.82
C GLU A 52 -16.91 -18.22 6.37
N LEU A 53 -17.70 -17.50 5.57
CA LEU A 53 -18.02 -17.90 4.19
C LEU A 53 -17.02 -17.39 3.15
N SER A 54 -16.73 -16.09 3.21
CA SER A 54 -15.75 -15.46 2.33
C SER A 54 -15.55 -14.04 2.84
N PRO A 55 -14.46 -13.74 3.56
CA PRO A 55 -14.26 -12.43 4.13
C PRO A 55 -14.17 -11.35 3.03
N SER A 56 -14.92 -10.27 3.18
CA SER A 56 -14.82 -9.09 2.30
C SER A 56 -14.85 -7.76 3.05
N ILE A 57 -15.01 -7.78 4.37
CA ILE A 57 -15.14 -6.60 5.24
C ILE A 57 -14.12 -5.48 4.95
N PRO A 58 -12.79 -5.72 4.84
CA PRO A 58 -11.84 -4.65 4.56
C PRO A 58 -11.90 -4.14 3.11
N PHE A 59 -12.49 -4.93 2.20
CA PHE A 59 -12.61 -4.63 0.78
C PHE A 59 -13.93 -3.91 0.41
N ARG A 60 -15.01 -4.15 1.16
CA ARG A 60 -16.32 -3.56 0.90
C ARG A 60 -16.37 -2.11 1.35
N ARG A 61 -16.88 -1.24 0.47
CA ARG A 61 -17.05 0.19 0.76
C ARG A 61 -18.43 0.45 1.35
N ARG A 62 -18.56 1.56 2.07
CA ARG A 62 -19.85 1.99 2.63
C ARG A 62 -20.88 2.17 1.52
N GLY A 63 -22.05 1.55 1.69
CA GLY A 63 -23.16 1.63 0.73
C GLY A 63 -23.13 0.59 -0.39
N GLU A 64 -22.06 -0.21 -0.49
CA GLU A 64 -22.04 -1.38 -1.37
C GLU A 64 -22.89 -2.50 -0.76
N ARG A 65 -23.52 -3.29 -1.64
CA ARG A 65 -24.25 -4.50 -1.25
C ARG A 65 -23.56 -5.73 -1.78
N ARG A 66 -23.72 -6.84 -1.07
CA ARG A 66 -23.19 -8.13 -1.49
C ARG A 66 -24.30 -9.15 -1.71
N LEU A 67 -24.17 -9.98 -2.74
CA LEU A 67 -25.06 -11.10 -3.00
C LEU A 67 -24.23 -12.33 -3.36
N MET A 68 -24.42 -13.41 -2.62
CA MET A 68 -23.89 -14.72 -2.97
C MET A 68 -25.01 -15.56 -3.55
N ILE A 69 -24.74 -16.18 -4.68
CA ILE A 69 -25.62 -17.10 -5.36
C ILE A 69 -24.95 -18.46 -5.32
N ILE A 70 -25.58 -19.40 -4.63
CA ILE A 70 -25.01 -20.72 -4.35
C ILE A 70 -25.81 -21.74 -5.16
N ASP A 71 -25.10 -22.45 -6.04
CA ASP A 71 -25.60 -23.64 -6.70
C ASP A 71 -25.11 -24.86 -5.93
N ASP A 72 -26.02 -25.41 -5.13
CA ASP A 72 -25.78 -26.58 -4.30
C ASP A 72 -26.48 -27.84 -4.83
N SER A 73 -26.82 -27.84 -6.13
CA SER A 73 -27.43 -28.99 -6.79
C SER A 73 -26.49 -30.20 -6.81
N GLN A 74 -25.18 -29.96 -6.93
CA GLN A 74 -24.13 -30.96 -6.90
C GLN A 74 -22.82 -30.36 -6.41
N PRO A 75 -22.00 -31.11 -5.64
CA PRO A 75 -20.65 -30.67 -5.31
C PRO A 75 -19.79 -30.66 -6.58
N LEU A 76 -18.82 -29.74 -6.62
CA LEU A 76 -17.89 -29.60 -7.74
C LEU A 76 -16.88 -30.76 -7.82
N ARG A 77 -16.60 -31.41 -6.68
CA ARG A 77 -15.65 -32.52 -6.51
C ARG A 77 -16.29 -33.63 -5.69
N ALA A 78 -15.74 -34.84 -5.85
CA ALA A 78 -16.08 -35.97 -5.00
C ALA A 78 -15.44 -35.83 -3.61
N ASP A 79 -14.18 -35.41 -3.56
CA ASP A 79 -13.48 -35.01 -2.34
C ASP A 79 -13.20 -33.49 -2.37
N PRO A 80 -13.78 -32.70 -1.44
CA PRO A 80 -13.50 -31.27 -1.33
C PRO A 80 -12.03 -30.91 -1.05
N GLN A 81 -11.18 -31.88 -0.69
CA GLN A 81 -9.74 -31.68 -0.51
C GLN A 81 -8.95 -31.82 -1.82
N ASP A 82 -9.55 -32.36 -2.88
CA ASP A 82 -8.88 -32.47 -4.17
C ASP A 82 -8.60 -31.08 -4.74
N PRO A 83 -7.36 -30.73 -5.09
CA PRO A 83 -7.04 -29.39 -5.56
C PRO A 83 -7.64 -29.07 -6.94
N ILE A 84 -8.10 -30.09 -7.66
CA ILE A 84 -8.63 -29.97 -9.03
C ILE A 84 -10.15 -30.10 -9.00
N VAL A 85 -10.83 -29.09 -9.54
CA VAL A 85 -12.26 -29.11 -9.87
C VAL A 85 -12.41 -29.62 -11.31
N PRO A 86 -12.92 -30.83 -11.53
CA PRO A 86 -12.97 -31.46 -12.85
C PRO A 86 -14.16 -31.01 -13.72
N VAL A 87 -15.04 -30.15 -13.19
CA VAL A 87 -16.22 -29.65 -13.90
C VAL A 87 -15.82 -28.49 -14.82
N ASP A 88 -16.40 -28.44 -16.02
CA ASP A 88 -16.23 -27.31 -16.95
C ASP A 88 -16.95 -26.06 -16.42
N LEU A 89 -16.17 -25.09 -15.94
CA LEU A 89 -16.68 -23.82 -15.38
C LEU A 89 -16.86 -22.71 -16.42
N ARG A 90 -16.56 -22.94 -17.70
CA ARG A 90 -16.70 -21.90 -18.75
C ARG A 90 -18.15 -21.39 -18.90
N PRO A 91 -19.20 -22.23 -18.83
CA PRO A 91 -20.58 -21.74 -18.83
C PRO A 91 -20.88 -20.84 -17.62
N ALA A 92 -20.34 -21.16 -16.45
CA ALA A 92 -20.50 -20.34 -15.25
C ALA A 92 -19.74 -19.01 -15.34
N LYS A 93 -18.52 -19.02 -15.89
CA LYS A 93 -17.76 -17.80 -16.24
C LYS A 93 -18.56 -16.90 -17.18
N ALA A 94 -19.13 -17.47 -18.25
CA ALA A 94 -19.93 -16.71 -19.22
C ALA A 94 -21.19 -16.11 -18.59
N ALA A 95 -21.88 -16.86 -17.71
CA ALA A 95 -23.04 -16.37 -16.98
C ALA A 95 -22.68 -15.25 -15.99
N LEU A 96 -21.55 -15.37 -15.29
CA LEU A 96 -21.02 -14.33 -14.41
C LEU A 96 -20.70 -13.05 -15.19
N LEU A 97 -20.02 -13.16 -16.33
CA LEU A 97 -19.72 -12.02 -17.20
C LEU A 97 -21.00 -11.32 -17.67
N ALA A 98 -21.97 -12.08 -18.19
CA ALA A 98 -23.25 -11.53 -18.64
C ALA A 98 -23.98 -10.79 -17.51
N LEU A 99 -23.96 -11.35 -16.29
CA LEU A 99 -24.52 -10.72 -15.11
C LEU A 99 -23.80 -9.41 -14.78
N CYS A 100 -22.46 -9.40 -14.73
CA CYS A 100 -21.67 -8.20 -14.47
C CYS A 100 -21.83 -7.10 -15.54
N GLN A 101 -22.18 -7.47 -16.78
CA GLN A 101 -22.51 -6.52 -17.85
C GLN A 101 -23.92 -5.92 -17.67
N ALA A 102 -24.88 -6.69 -17.18
CA ALA A 102 -26.28 -6.28 -17.07
C ALA A 102 -26.60 -5.44 -15.82
N VAL A 103 -25.88 -5.65 -14.72
CA VAL A 103 -26.11 -4.96 -13.44
C VAL A 103 -24.85 -4.25 -12.94
N PRO A 104 -24.96 -3.24 -12.05
CA PRO A 104 -23.83 -2.42 -11.61
C PRO A 104 -22.92 -3.15 -10.61
N VAL A 105 -22.40 -4.32 -10.98
CA VAL A 105 -21.43 -5.08 -10.18
C VAL A 105 -20.06 -4.41 -10.28
N ARG A 106 -19.39 -4.19 -9.15
CA ARG A 106 -17.99 -3.73 -9.06
C ARG A 106 -17.02 -4.90 -9.13
N LEU A 107 -17.33 -5.96 -8.39
CA LEU A 107 -16.56 -7.21 -8.36
C LEU A 107 -17.50 -8.41 -8.42
N GLY A 108 -17.26 -9.31 -9.35
CA GLY A 108 -17.88 -10.63 -9.45
C GLY A 108 -16.83 -11.73 -9.29
N ARG A 109 -17.18 -12.82 -8.63
CA ARG A 109 -16.26 -13.92 -8.33
C ARG A 109 -16.93 -15.27 -8.54
N LEU A 110 -16.15 -16.25 -8.96
CA LEU A 110 -16.56 -17.64 -9.06
C LEU A 110 -15.60 -18.51 -8.26
N PHE A 111 -16.11 -19.28 -7.29
CA PHE A 111 -15.30 -20.19 -6.47
C PHE A 111 -16.11 -21.35 -5.91
N ALA A 112 -15.44 -22.31 -5.27
CA ALA A 112 -16.06 -23.43 -4.59
C ALA A 112 -16.24 -23.13 -3.09
N LEU A 113 -17.45 -23.33 -2.55
CA LEU A 113 -17.73 -23.01 -1.16
C LEU A 113 -16.84 -23.83 -0.19
N GLY A 114 -16.11 -23.14 0.68
CA GLY A 114 -15.19 -23.76 1.63
C GLY A 114 -13.81 -24.09 1.04
N ALA A 115 -13.55 -23.72 -0.21
CA ALA A 115 -12.21 -23.71 -0.80
C ALA A 115 -11.61 -22.30 -0.75
N TRP A 116 -10.28 -22.24 -0.79
CA TRP A 116 -9.54 -20.99 -0.96
C TRP A 116 -9.26 -20.74 -2.44
N GLY A 117 -9.18 -19.46 -2.80
CA GLY A 117 -8.91 -19.01 -4.16
C GLY A 117 -10.17 -18.92 -5.04
N ASP A 118 -10.07 -18.04 -6.03
CA ASP A 118 -11.12 -17.79 -7.01
C ASP A 118 -10.75 -18.42 -8.36
N ALA A 119 -11.71 -19.11 -8.99
CA ALA A 119 -11.56 -19.64 -10.34
C ALA A 119 -11.61 -18.52 -11.38
N VAL A 120 -12.50 -17.54 -11.14
CA VAL A 120 -12.75 -16.38 -12.00
C VAL A 120 -12.96 -15.14 -11.14
N LEU A 121 -12.31 -14.05 -11.51
CA LEU A 121 -12.51 -12.70 -10.99
C LEU A 121 -12.96 -11.79 -12.14
N ILE A 122 -14.04 -11.03 -11.93
CA ILE A 122 -14.50 -9.99 -12.85
C ILE A 122 -14.53 -8.67 -12.10
N ALA A 123 -13.80 -7.67 -12.56
CA ALA A 123 -13.73 -6.37 -11.90
C ALA A 123 -13.76 -5.21 -12.89
N ARG A 124 -14.15 -4.01 -12.43
CA ARG A 124 -14.09 -2.80 -13.26
C ARG A 124 -12.74 -2.10 -13.26
N THR A 125 -11.89 -2.39 -12.27
CA THR A 125 -10.56 -1.79 -12.15
C THR A 125 -9.52 -2.84 -11.74
N PRO A 126 -8.26 -2.74 -12.18
CA PRO A 126 -7.18 -3.58 -11.66
C PRO A 126 -7.03 -3.45 -10.14
N ARG A 127 -7.24 -2.24 -9.61
CA ARG A 127 -7.30 -2.00 -8.17
C ARG A 127 -8.28 -2.95 -7.45
N ASP A 128 -9.48 -3.17 -7.99
CA ASP A 128 -10.47 -4.06 -7.37
C ASP A 128 -10.02 -5.53 -7.42
N LEU A 129 -9.32 -5.98 -8.48
CA LEU A 129 -8.71 -7.32 -8.56
C LEU A 129 -7.66 -7.51 -7.47
N ARG A 130 -6.73 -6.55 -7.36
CA ARG A 130 -5.70 -6.56 -6.33
C ARG A 130 -6.31 -6.57 -4.94
N ALA A 131 -7.33 -5.74 -4.73
CA ALA A 131 -7.90 -5.53 -3.43
C ALA A 131 -8.59 -6.77 -2.85
N ILE A 132 -9.30 -7.56 -3.66
CA ILE A 132 -9.84 -8.84 -3.17
C ILE A 132 -8.71 -9.84 -2.84
N CYS A 133 -7.64 -9.88 -3.64
CA CYS A 133 -6.48 -10.75 -3.39
C CYS A 133 -5.65 -10.33 -2.18
N LEU A 134 -5.69 -9.06 -1.74
CA LEU A 134 -5.03 -8.62 -0.49
C LEU A 134 -5.79 -9.04 0.77
N VAL A 135 -7.01 -9.58 0.68
CA VAL A 135 -7.80 -9.89 1.87
C VAL A 135 -7.19 -11.03 2.69
N SER A 136 -6.56 -12.02 2.05
CA SER A 136 -5.84 -13.07 2.78
C SER A 136 -4.68 -12.49 3.59
N TRP A 137 -3.90 -11.56 3.00
CA TRP A 137 -2.90 -10.82 3.75
C TRP A 137 -3.56 -10.11 4.91
N VAL A 138 -4.53 -9.20 4.69
CA VAL A 138 -5.02 -8.32 5.77
C VAL A 138 -5.57 -9.10 6.98
N LEU A 139 -6.11 -10.30 6.76
CA LEU A 139 -6.68 -11.15 7.80
C LEU A 139 -5.73 -12.20 8.38
N ASP A 140 -4.58 -12.47 7.75
CA ASP A 140 -3.58 -13.39 8.29
C ASP A 140 -2.92 -12.78 9.55
N GLN A 141 -3.22 -13.35 10.72
CA GLN A 141 -2.66 -12.90 11.99
C GLN A 141 -1.18 -13.21 12.14
N THR A 142 -0.55 -13.96 11.23
CA THR A 142 0.86 -14.34 11.29
C THR A 142 1.73 -13.55 10.33
N VAL A 143 1.16 -12.70 9.48
CA VAL A 143 1.91 -11.87 8.53
C VAL A 143 1.85 -10.42 8.97
N ASP A 144 2.98 -9.73 9.07
CA ASP A 144 3.00 -8.33 9.51
C ASP A 144 2.56 -7.33 8.42
N VAL A 145 2.59 -6.04 8.77
CA VAL A 145 2.19 -4.95 7.87
C VAL A 145 3.08 -4.85 6.62
N ASP A 146 4.31 -5.38 6.68
CA ASP A 146 5.29 -5.40 5.61
C ASP A 146 5.25 -6.71 4.80
N GLY A 147 4.24 -7.56 5.03
CA GLY A 147 4.08 -8.82 4.31
C GLY A 147 5.00 -9.95 4.83
N ARG A 148 5.68 -9.78 5.96
CA ARG A 148 6.61 -10.78 6.48
C ARG A 148 5.92 -11.75 7.44
N ARG A 149 6.12 -13.04 7.22
CA ARG A 149 5.58 -14.10 8.08
C ARG A 149 6.34 -14.17 9.41
N ARG A 150 5.61 -14.28 10.51
CA ARG A 150 6.11 -14.41 11.89
C ARG A 150 5.78 -15.79 12.44
N ALA A 151 6.57 -16.22 13.42
CA ALA A 151 6.35 -17.47 14.14
C ALA A 151 5.18 -17.41 15.14
N SER A 152 4.78 -16.21 15.56
CA SER A 152 3.69 -15.99 16.51
C SER A 152 2.67 -15.02 15.92
N PRO A 153 1.38 -15.15 16.31
CA PRO A 153 0.36 -14.19 15.90
C PRO A 153 0.72 -12.76 16.32
N LEU A 154 0.32 -11.80 15.49
CA LEU A 154 0.42 -10.38 15.75
C LEU A 154 -0.33 -10.01 17.02
N ALA A 155 0.23 -9.08 17.79
CA ALA A 155 -0.50 -8.43 18.85
C ALA A 155 -1.68 -7.64 18.25
N ARG A 156 -2.74 -7.44 19.03
CA ARG A 156 -3.95 -6.74 18.58
C ARG A 156 -3.65 -5.39 17.91
N ALA A 157 -2.77 -4.58 18.50
CA ALA A 157 -2.39 -3.28 17.95
C ALA A 157 -1.65 -3.39 16.60
N GLU A 158 -0.81 -4.41 16.41
CA GLU A 158 -0.13 -4.66 15.14
C GLU A 158 -1.13 -5.11 14.07
N PHE A 159 -2.09 -5.96 14.44
CA PHE A 159 -3.15 -6.42 13.54
C PHE A 159 -4.09 -5.28 13.14
N GLU A 160 -4.48 -4.40 14.08
CA GLU A 160 -5.27 -3.21 13.78
C GLU A 160 -4.50 -2.25 12.86
N ALA A 161 -3.21 -2.01 13.10
CA ALA A 161 -2.36 -1.19 12.22
C ALA A 161 -2.27 -1.75 10.80
N LYS A 162 -2.21 -3.08 10.67
CA LYS A 162 -2.23 -3.78 9.39
C LYS A 162 -3.56 -3.59 8.64
N ILE A 163 -4.70 -3.69 9.32
CA ILE A 163 -6.02 -3.40 8.72
C ILE A 163 -6.06 -1.93 8.24
N MET A 164 -5.56 -0.98 9.04
CA MET A 164 -5.51 0.44 8.65
C MET A 164 -4.54 0.72 7.49
N ALA A 165 -3.57 -0.17 7.24
CA ALA A 165 -2.65 -0.06 6.11
C ALA A 165 -3.24 -0.60 4.79
N TYR A 166 -4.42 -1.23 4.81
CA TYR A 166 -5.00 -1.88 3.64
C TYR A 166 -5.14 -0.94 2.43
N ASP A 167 -5.86 0.18 2.58
CA ASP A 167 -6.08 1.14 1.48
C ASP A 167 -4.76 1.65 0.89
N LYS A 168 -3.80 1.92 1.78
CA LYS A 168 -2.48 2.36 1.40
C LYS A 168 -1.72 1.30 0.61
N ARG A 169 -1.79 0.03 1.02
CA ARG A 169 -1.19 -1.07 0.26
C ARG A 169 -1.81 -1.19 -1.12
N LEU A 170 -3.13 -0.94 -1.26
CA LEU A 170 -3.77 -0.89 -2.58
C LEU A 170 -3.21 0.23 -3.47
N ASP A 171 -2.95 1.40 -2.90
CA ASP A 171 -2.41 2.57 -3.62
C ASP A 171 -0.94 2.43 -4.06
N GLU A 172 -0.20 1.42 -3.58
CA GLU A 172 1.22 1.25 -3.90
C GLU A 172 1.49 0.84 -5.35
N LEU A 173 0.50 0.23 -6.01
CA LEU A 173 0.60 -0.17 -7.41
C LEU A 173 -0.44 0.60 -8.21
N ASP A 174 0.01 1.21 -9.30
CA ASP A 174 -0.89 1.69 -10.33
C ASP A 174 -1.50 0.52 -11.12
N ASP A 175 -2.52 0.83 -11.91
CA ASP A 175 -3.29 -0.17 -12.67
C ASP A 175 -2.42 -1.01 -13.61
N ASP A 176 -1.41 -0.41 -14.25
CA ASP A 176 -0.49 -1.11 -15.15
C ASP A 176 0.43 -2.07 -14.38
N ALA A 177 0.96 -1.64 -13.23
CA ALA A 177 1.78 -2.47 -12.39
C ALA A 177 1.00 -3.64 -11.79
N ILE A 178 -0.28 -3.45 -11.44
CA ILE A 178 -1.16 -4.53 -10.97
C ILE A 178 -1.31 -5.59 -12.06
N LEU A 179 -1.64 -5.19 -13.29
CA LEU A 179 -1.83 -6.13 -14.39
C LEU A 179 -0.53 -6.81 -14.80
N ALA A 180 0.61 -6.15 -14.64
CA ALA A 180 1.93 -6.74 -14.86
C ALA A 180 2.29 -7.83 -13.82
N CYS A 181 1.58 -7.89 -12.69
CA CYS A 181 1.76 -8.94 -11.68
C CYS A 181 0.94 -10.21 -11.98
N LEU A 182 0.13 -10.25 -13.04
CA LEU A 182 -0.60 -11.47 -13.37
C LEU A 182 0.37 -12.63 -13.70
N PRO A 183 0.12 -13.84 -13.19
CA PRO A 183 0.95 -14.99 -13.53
C PRO A 183 0.78 -15.33 -15.02
N PRO A 184 1.81 -15.92 -15.66
CA PRO A 184 1.84 -16.13 -17.11
C PRO A 184 0.77 -17.10 -17.63
N ASP A 185 0.19 -17.92 -16.76
CA ASP A 185 -0.87 -18.89 -17.04
C ASP A 185 -2.27 -18.41 -16.63
N ALA A 186 -2.39 -17.18 -16.11
CA ALA A 186 -3.70 -16.54 -15.94
C ALA A 186 -4.20 -15.99 -17.29
N ASN A 187 -5.49 -16.19 -17.55
CA ASN A 187 -6.18 -15.58 -18.67
C ASN A 187 -6.61 -14.16 -18.28
N LEU A 188 -6.40 -13.19 -19.16
CA LEU A 188 -6.91 -11.83 -19.02
C LEU A 188 -7.71 -11.45 -20.27
N GLU A 189 -8.99 -11.11 -20.07
CA GLU A 189 -9.87 -10.61 -21.11
C GLU A 189 -10.43 -9.24 -20.74
N ARG A 190 -10.70 -8.40 -21.76
CA ARG A 190 -11.35 -7.09 -21.60
C ARG A 190 -12.69 -7.09 -22.32
N HIS A 191 -13.74 -6.76 -21.58
CA HIS A 191 -15.12 -6.71 -22.07
C HIS A 191 -15.75 -5.37 -21.71
N GLY A 192 -15.55 -4.36 -22.57
CA GLY A 192 -15.93 -2.99 -22.26
C GLY A 192 -15.11 -2.43 -21.09
N ASP A 193 -15.78 -2.06 -20.00
CA ASP A 193 -15.15 -1.59 -18.77
C ASP A 193 -14.87 -2.72 -17.75
N LEU A 194 -15.16 -3.98 -18.11
CA LEU A 194 -14.88 -5.14 -17.28
C LEU A 194 -13.55 -5.80 -17.66
N LEU A 195 -12.79 -6.16 -16.64
CA LEU A 195 -11.63 -7.04 -16.69
C LEU A 195 -12.06 -8.41 -16.18
N VAL A 196 -11.80 -9.45 -16.97
CA VAL A 196 -12.03 -10.84 -16.58
C VAL A 196 -10.68 -11.52 -16.43
N VAL A 197 -10.41 -12.02 -15.24
CA VAL A 197 -9.20 -12.79 -14.93
C VAL A 197 -9.61 -14.16 -14.44
N ASP A 198 -9.02 -15.21 -14.99
CA ASP A 198 -9.29 -16.58 -14.55
C ASP A 198 -8.08 -17.49 -14.73
N VAL A 199 -8.14 -18.64 -14.07
CA VAL A 199 -7.13 -19.70 -14.12
C VAL A 199 -7.73 -21.01 -14.64
N LEU A 200 -8.78 -20.92 -15.45
CA LEU A 200 -9.41 -22.09 -16.05
C LEU A 200 -8.51 -22.68 -17.12
N GLU A 201 -8.42 -24.00 -17.13
CA GLU A 201 -7.77 -24.74 -18.21
C GLU A 201 -8.59 -24.66 -19.50
N ALA A 202 -7.99 -25.08 -20.62
CA ALA A 202 -8.65 -25.04 -21.93
C ALA A 202 -9.96 -25.86 -21.98
N ASP A 203 -10.07 -26.91 -21.17
CA ASP A 203 -11.27 -27.73 -21.01
C ASP A 203 -12.29 -27.17 -20.00
N GLY A 204 -11.94 -26.06 -19.34
CA GLY A 204 -12.75 -25.39 -18.34
C GLY A 204 -12.61 -25.92 -16.92
N THR A 205 -11.73 -26.90 -16.70
CA THR A 205 -11.38 -27.36 -15.35
C THR A 205 -10.59 -26.29 -14.59
N TRP A 206 -10.51 -26.44 -13.27
CA TRP A 206 -9.88 -25.45 -12.40
C TRP A 206 -8.95 -26.13 -11.39
N ASP A 207 -7.69 -25.69 -11.35
CA ASP A 207 -6.72 -26.05 -10.31
C ASP A 207 -6.60 -24.93 -9.26
N GLN A 208 -6.96 -25.23 -8.02
CA GLN A 208 -6.94 -24.26 -6.92
C GLN A 208 -5.54 -23.74 -6.62
N ARG A 209 -4.49 -24.49 -6.94
CA ARG A 209 -3.11 -24.04 -6.74
C ARG A 209 -2.81 -22.81 -7.61
N ARG A 210 -3.34 -22.78 -8.84
CA ARG A 210 -3.24 -21.61 -9.71
C ARG A 210 -3.99 -20.41 -9.17
N SER A 211 -5.12 -20.61 -8.49
CA SER A 211 -5.82 -19.51 -7.81
C SER A 211 -4.99 -18.92 -6.68
N LEU A 212 -4.29 -19.75 -5.91
CA LEU A 212 -3.40 -19.27 -4.86
C LEU A 212 -2.20 -18.51 -5.43
N GLU A 213 -1.66 -18.97 -6.56
CA GLU A 213 -0.60 -18.26 -7.29
C GLU A 213 -1.09 -16.93 -7.87
N LEU A 214 -2.28 -16.90 -8.48
CA LEU A 214 -2.93 -15.68 -8.95
C LEU A 214 -3.12 -14.68 -7.80
N GLU A 215 -3.66 -15.16 -6.68
CA GLU A 215 -3.92 -14.35 -5.49
C GLU A 215 -2.61 -13.78 -4.93
N ALA A 216 -1.59 -14.61 -4.76
CA ALA A 216 -0.28 -14.18 -4.27
C ALA A 216 0.37 -13.15 -5.21
N SER A 217 0.26 -13.36 -6.52
CA SER A 217 0.87 -12.49 -7.52
C SER A 217 0.16 -11.14 -7.59
N LEU A 218 -1.18 -11.11 -7.59
CA LEU A 218 -1.96 -9.86 -7.54
C LEU A 218 -1.82 -9.13 -6.21
N ALA A 219 -1.70 -9.87 -5.09
CA ALA A 219 -1.44 -9.27 -3.79
C ALA A 219 -0.07 -8.57 -3.76
N ALA A 220 0.92 -9.18 -4.43
CA ALA A 220 2.27 -8.66 -4.60
C ALA A 220 2.90 -8.29 -3.25
N LEU A 221 2.82 -9.22 -2.27
CA LEU A 221 3.32 -8.98 -0.91
C LEU A 221 4.84 -8.82 -0.87
N ASP A 222 5.55 -9.50 -1.76
CA ASP A 222 7.00 -9.37 -1.97
C ASP A 222 7.40 -7.97 -2.42
N GLN A 223 6.46 -7.30 -3.09
CA GLN A 223 6.59 -5.95 -3.58
C GLN A 223 6.11 -4.91 -2.57
N PHE A 224 5.62 -5.32 -1.39
CA PHE A 224 5.28 -4.38 -0.33
C PHE A 224 6.50 -3.54 -0.03
N SER A 225 6.37 -2.25 -0.31
CA SER A 225 7.45 -1.35 0.02
C SER A 225 7.56 -1.31 1.53
N THR A 226 8.76 -1.53 2.09
CA THR A 226 9.00 -1.20 3.50
C THR A 226 8.87 0.31 3.76
N LEU A 227 8.68 1.10 2.70
CA LEU A 227 8.43 2.53 2.73
C LEU A 227 7.14 2.90 1.95
N PRO A 228 6.06 3.28 2.66
CA PRO A 228 4.95 4.05 2.12
C PRO A 228 5.30 5.09 1.03
N GLY A 229 4.88 4.87 -0.22
CA GLY A 229 4.95 5.87 -1.28
C GLY A 229 6.28 5.97 -2.04
N ALA A 230 7.18 4.99 -1.93
CA ALA A 230 8.37 4.95 -2.77
C ALA A 230 7.97 4.69 -4.25
N PRO A 231 8.31 5.57 -5.21
CA PRO A 231 8.18 5.23 -6.62
C PRO A 231 9.14 4.11 -6.95
N ARG A 232 8.62 3.04 -7.56
CA ARG A 232 9.48 1.94 -7.99
C ARG A 232 10.18 2.28 -9.30
N PRO A 233 11.44 1.86 -9.46
CA PRO A 233 12.08 1.88 -10.77
C PRO A 233 11.29 0.98 -11.70
N LYS A 234 10.77 1.55 -12.78
CA LYS A 234 10.09 0.81 -13.86
C LYS A 234 11.05 -0.29 -14.33
N ALA A 235 10.62 -1.55 -14.27
CA ALA A 235 11.44 -2.67 -14.71
C ALA A 235 11.95 -2.36 -16.12
N ALA A 236 13.28 -2.34 -16.28
CA ALA A 236 13.87 -2.17 -17.59
C ALA A 236 13.35 -3.29 -18.50
N PRO A 237 12.94 -3.00 -19.75
CA PRO A 237 12.49 -4.03 -20.66
C PRO A 237 13.55 -5.13 -20.75
N LEU A 238 13.10 -6.39 -20.62
CA LEU A 238 13.93 -7.57 -20.80
C LEU A 238 14.76 -7.39 -22.08
N ALA A 239 16.08 -7.42 -21.93
CA ALA A 239 17.00 -7.32 -23.05
C ALA A 239 16.63 -8.40 -24.09
N PRO A 240 16.52 -8.05 -25.39
CA PRO A 240 16.29 -9.03 -26.42
C PRO A 240 17.42 -10.09 -26.40
N PRO A 241 17.13 -11.35 -26.76
CA PRO A 241 18.13 -12.42 -26.74
C PRO A 241 19.34 -12.05 -27.61
N PRO A 242 20.54 -12.54 -27.24
CA PRO A 242 21.79 -12.08 -27.82
C PRO A 242 21.84 -12.36 -29.34
N PRO A 243 22.24 -11.38 -30.17
CA PRO A 243 22.44 -11.61 -31.59
C PRO A 243 23.68 -12.49 -31.81
N THR A 244 23.57 -13.36 -32.82
CA THR A 244 24.63 -14.20 -33.39
C THR A 244 25.87 -13.35 -33.78
N PRO A 245 27.12 -13.88 -33.71
CA PRO A 245 28.33 -13.04 -33.78
C PRO A 245 28.48 -12.29 -35.11
N ALA A 246 28.82 -11.00 -35.01
CA ALA A 246 28.89 -10.05 -36.12
C ALA A 246 30.23 -10.06 -36.89
N ALA A 247 30.18 -9.61 -38.15
CA ALA A 247 31.32 -9.14 -38.94
C ALA A 247 31.75 -7.71 -38.50
N PRO A 248 32.98 -7.25 -38.82
CA PRO A 248 33.73 -6.24 -38.04
C PRO A 248 33.29 -4.77 -38.27
N PRO A 249 33.70 -3.84 -37.37
CA PRO A 249 32.97 -2.60 -37.09
C PRO A 249 33.51 -1.38 -37.86
N PRO A 250 32.73 -0.27 -37.90
CA PRO A 250 33.33 1.05 -37.99
C PRO A 250 33.02 1.93 -36.76
N ALA A 251 34.10 2.59 -36.32
CA ALA A 251 34.24 3.88 -35.67
C ALA A 251 33.41 4.21 -34.41
N ALA A 252 34.17 4.44 -33.34
CA ALA A 252 33.72 4.96 -32.05
C ALA A 252 33.02 6.32 -32.17
N ALA A 253 31.83 6.43 -31.57
CA ALA A 253 31.21 7.70 -31.22
C ALA A 253 31.41 7.95 -29.72
N ALA A 254 31.83 9.19 -29.40
CA ALA A 254 32.10 9.68 -28.05
C ALA A 254 30.90 9.53 -27.09
N PRO A 255 31.13 9.41 -25.77
CA PRO A 255 30.04 9.30 -24.81
C PRO A 255 29.26 10.62 -24.72
N ALA A 256 27.94 10.53 -24.88
CA ALA A 256 27.01 11.62 -24.62
C ALA A 256 26.94 11.91 -23.10
N PRO A 257 26.71 13.17 -22.69
CA PRO A 257 26.77 13.57 -21.29
C PRO A 257 25.60 13.00 -20.50
N THR A 258 25.89 12.52 -19.29
CA THR A 258 24.92 12.18 -18.26
C THR A 258 24.02 13.39 -17.98
N VAL A 259 22.73 13.24 -18.24
CA VAL A 259 21.70 14.17 -17.77
C VAL A 259 21.66 14.04 -16.25
N ALA A 260 22.22 15.03 -15.55
CA ALA A 260 22.04 15.18 -14.13
C ALA A 260 20.57 15.52 -13.86
N GLU A 261 19.90 14.67 -13.10
CA GLU A 261 18.64 14.98 -12.44
C GLU A 261 18.80 16.30 -11.66
N PRO A 262 17.86 17.26 -11.77
CA PRO A 262 17.96 18.50 -11.03
C PRO A 262 17.81 18.23 -9.53
N ALA A 263 18.89 18.44 -8.77
CA ALA A 263 18.86 18.39 -7.32
C ALA A 263 17.88 19.46 -6.79
N ALA A 264 16.79 19.03 -6.17
CA ALA A 264 15.83 19.91 -5.53
C ALA A 264 16.44 20.50 -4.23
N GLY A 265 17.08 21.67 -4.32
CA GLY A 265 17.49 22.49 -3.17
C GLY A 265 18.98 22.42 -2.77
N PRO A 266 19.45 23.39 -1.95
CA PRO A 266 20.84 23.46 -1.49
C PRO A 266 21.23 22.27 -0.58
N PRO A 267 22.52 21.90 -0.52
CA PRO A 267 22.98 20.76 0.27
C PRO A 267 22.89 21.01 1.77
N LEU A 268 22.85 19.93 2.55
CA LEU A 268 22.98 19.99 4.00
C LEU A 268 24.33 20.57 4.41
N THR A 269 24.33 21.29 5.53
CA THR A 269 25.57 21.65 6.23
C THR A 269 25.75 20.70 7.41
N VAL A 270 26.99 20.23 7.62
CA VAL A 270 27.33 19.39 8.76
C VAL A 270 28.18 20.17 9.74
N ALA A 271 27.79 20.10 11.01
CA ALA A 271 28.52 20.63 12.13
C ALA A 271 28.76 19.55 13.19
N GLU A 272 29.56 19.88 14.19
CA GLU A 272 29.78 19.03 15.36
C GLU A 272 29.50 19.86 16.61
N VAL A 273 28.62 19.33 17.48
CA VAL A 273 28.22 19.94 18.75
C VAL A 273 28.37 18.87 19.81
N ALA A 274 29.10 19.16 20.89
CA ALA A 274 29.38 18.19 21.96
C ALA A 274 29.90 16.81 21.48
N GLY A 275 30.61 16.77 20.34
CA GLY A 275 31.12 15.52 19.74
C GLY A 275 30.09 14.69 18.95
N ALA A 276 28.86 15.19 18.80
CA ALA A 276 27.82 14.61 17.95
C ALA A 276 27.80 15.27 16.57
N VAL A 277 27.51 14.50 15.52
CA VAL A 277 27.27 15.04 14.18
C VAL A 277 25.93 15.78 14.20
N VAL A 278 25.88 17.03 13.75
CA VAL A 278 24.64 17.81 13.62
C VAL A 278 24.40 18.14 12.14
N LEU A 279 23.24 17.72 11.63
CA LEU A 279 22.76 18.06 10.29
C LEU A 279 21.96 19.35 10.33
N VAL A 280 22.38 20.36 9.59
CA VAL A 280 21.67 21.65 9.47
C VAL A 280 20.92 21.69 8.14
N PHE A 281 19.60 21.75 8.22
CA PHE A 281 18.72 21.72 7.05
C PHE A 281 18.45 23.13 6.51
N PRO A 282 18.59 23.34 5.19
CA PRO A 282 17.99 24.50 4.53
C PRO A 282 16.47 24.40 4.50
N ALA A 283 15.79 25.55 4.39
CA ALA A 283 14.32 25.61 4.39
C ALA A 283 13.68 24.85 3.24
N GLU A 284 14.30 24.89 2.05
CA GLU A 284 13.82 24.20 0.85
C GLU A 284 13.99 22.68 0.92
N ARG A 285 14.64 22.19 1.98
CA ARG A 285 15.08 20.81 2.12
C ARG A 285 14.55 20.15 3.39
N PHE A 286 13.71 20.86 4.14
CA PHE A 286 13.02 20.36 5.31
C PHE A 286 11.52 20.33 5.03
N ASP A 287 11.04 19.17 4.61
CA ASP A 287 9.63 18.87 4.37
C ASP A 287 9.16 17.76 5.32
N LEU A 288 7.88 17.42 5.23
CA LEU A 288 7.27 16.40 6.09
C LEU A 288 7.89 15.00 5.93
N ASP A 289 8.51 14.70 4.78
CA ASP A 289 9.12 13.41 4.47
C ASP A 289 10.53 13.32 5.08
N VAL A 290 11.34 14.38 4.92
CA VAL A 290 12.64 14.54 5.59
C VAL A 290 12.46 14.52 7.10
N ALA A 291 11.45 15.22 7.59
CA ALA A 291 11.09 15.21 8.99
C ALA A 291 10.78 13.75 9.41
N ALA A 292 9.87 13.04 8.73
CA ALA A 292 9.58 11.62 9.03
C ALA A 292 10.81 10.70 8.99
N ALA A 293 11.74 10.91 8.07
CA ALA A 293 12.98 10.14 7.95
C ALA A 293 13.92 10.38 9.14
N LEU A 294 14.04 11.62 9.63
CA LEU A 294 14.79 11.94 10.84
C LEU A 294 14.26 11.21 12.07
N GLY A 295 12.92 11.13 12.22
CA GLY A 295 12.29 10.39 13.32
C GLY A 295 12.61 8.88 13.32
N LYS A 296 12.86 8.30 12.14
CA LYS A 296 13.24 6.89 11.97
C LYS A 296 14.76 6.66 11.95
N ARG A 297 15.57 7.73 12.03
CA ARG A 297 17.02 7.69 11.81
C ARG A 297 17.41 7.09 10.46
N ASP A 298 16.61 7.34 9.43
CA ASP A 298 16.85 6.89 8.06
C ASP A 298 17.83 7.85 7.36
N TRP A 299 19.12 7.67 7.62
CA TRP A 299 20.17 8.57 7.15
C TRP A 299 20.39 8.50 5.63
N ASP A 300 20.03 7.38 4.99
CA ASP A 300 20.14 7.23 3.53
C ASP A 300 19.07 8.06 2.80
N HIS A 301 17.90 8.23 3.42
CA HIS A 301 16.86 9.13 2.93
C HIS A 301 17.16 10.61 3.25
N VAL A 302 17.77 10.87 4.41
CA VAL A 302 18.10 12.23 4.85
C VAL A 302 19.32 12.79 4.09
N VAL A 303 20.33 11.99 3.81
CA VAL A 303 21.58 12.42 3.18
C VAL A 303 21.58 12.08 1.70
N ARG A 304 21.71 13.10 0.85
CA ARG A 304 21.81 12.96 -0.60
C ARG A 304 23.25 12.83 -1.05
N SER A 305 23.45 12.29 -2.25
CA SER A 305 24.76 12.28 -2.92
C SER A 305 25.32 13.70 -3.12
N SER A 306 24.44 14.69 -3.30
CA SER A 306 24.77 16.12 -3.45
C SER A 306 25.26 16.81 -2.19
N ASP A 307 25.05 16.23 -0.99
CA ASP A 307 25.42 16.85 0.29
C ASP A 307 26.94 16.82 0.56
N LYS A 308 27.73 16.15 -0.30
CA LYS A 308 29.21 16.08 -0.24
C LYS A 308 29.77 15.71 1.14
N LEU A 309 29.06 14.86 1.88
CA LEU A 309 29.54 14.35 3.17
C LEU A 309 30.77 13.46 2.97
N SER A 310 31.77 13.62 3.82
CA SER A 310 32.92 12.70 3.83
C SER A 310 32.49 11.29 4.23
N GLY A 311 33.23 10.26 3.78
CA GLY A 311 32.97 8.87 4.16
C GLY A 311 32.95 8.67 5.68
N ALA A 312 33.91 9.29 6.39
CA ALA A 312 33.98 9.22 7.85
C ALA A 312 32.76 9.83 8.56
N VAL A 313 32.14 10.87 7.99
CA VAL A 313 30.90 11.46 8.54
C VAL A 313 29.71 10.53 8.29
N ARG A 314 29.62 9.91 7.10
CA ARG A 314 28.56 8.93 6.81
C ARG A 314 28.67 7.72 7.73
N ASP A 315 29.87 7.17 7.92
CA ASP A 315 30.10 6.04 8.82
C ASP A 315 29.67 6.37 10.26
N ARG A 316 29.98 7.59 10.74
CA ARG A 316 29.52 8.09 12.04
C ARG A 316 28.00 8.22 12.13
N LEU A 317 27.36 8.75 11.09
CA LEU A 317 25.91 8.88 10.98
C LEU A 317 25.22 7.51 11.13
N HIS A 318 25.67 6.50 10.37
CA HIS A 318 25.08 5.16 10.45
C HIS A 318 25.40 4.45 11.78
N ALA A 319 26.59 4.65 12.34
CA ALA A 319 26.99 3.97 13.57
C ALA A 319 26.40 4.59 14.85
N LYS A 320 26.35 5.91 14.93
CA LYS A 320 26.01 6.67 16.16
C LYS A 320 24.76 7.53 16.03
N GLY A 321 24.26 7.73 14.81
CA GLY A 321 23.25 8.71 14.51
C GLY A 321 23.82 10.12 14.35
N ALA A 322 22.94 11.05 14.04
CA ALA A 322 23.19 12.47 14.09
C ALA A 322 22.06 13.17 14.85
N ASP A 323 22.38 14.31 15.41
CA ASP A 323 21.40 15.32 15.76
C ASP A 323 21.11 16.20 14.55
N TRP A 324 20.07 17.01 14.64
CA TRP A 324 19.64 17.84 13.52
C TRP A 324 19.04 19.16 13.98
N VAL A 325 19.08 20.13 13.08
CA VAL A 325 18.49 21.46 13.23
C VAL A 325 17.77 21.80 11.94
N ALA A 326 16.51 22.18 12.05
CA ALA A 326 15.68 22.48 10.89
C ALA A 326 14.80 23.72 11.10
N PRO A 327 14.51 24.49 10.05
CA PRO A 327 13.64 25.65 10.16
C PRO A 327 12.19 25.23 10.44
N LEU A 328 11.48 26.07 11.18
CA LEU A 328 10.07 25.90 11.52
C LEU A 328 9.27 27.12 11.03
N GLU A 329 8.30 26.88 10.16
CA GLU A 329 7.47 27.95 9.60
C GLU A 329 6.36 28.36 10.58
N PHE A 330 5.59 27.38 11.09
CA PHE A 330 4.44 27.63 11.95
C PHE A 330 4.60 27.05 13.36
N LEU A 331 4.32 27.87 14.39
CA LEU A 331 4.32 27.42 15.79
C LEU A 331 3.29 26.31 16.06
N SER A 332 2.21 26.25 15.27
CA SER A 332 1.16 25.23 15.40
C SER A 332 1.63 23.81 15.07
N GLU A 333 2.82 23.65 14.48
CA GLU A 333 3.42 22.35 14.19
C GLU A 333 4.03 21.68 15.43
N VAL A 334 4.32 22.47 16.48
CA VAL A 334 4.85 21.98 17.76
C VAL A 334 3.83 22.13 18.87
N PHE A 335 3.93 21.26 19.87
CA PHE A 335 2.96 21.10 20.92
C PHE A 335 3.59 21.35 22.28
N LEU A 336 2.85 22.01 23.16
CA LEU A 336 3.15 22.17 24.58
C LEU A 336 1.95 21.63 25.35
N ASP A 337 2.19 20.69 26.26
CA ASP A 337 1.14 20.04 27.07
C ASP A 337 -0.03 19.47 26.23
N GLY A 338 0.30 18.87 25.08
CA GLY A 338 -0.68 18.26 24.18
C GLY A 338 -1.53 19.26 23.37
N LYS A 339 -1.23 20.55 23.42
CA LYS A 339 -1.90 21.59 22.63
C LYS A 339 -0.94 22.24 21.63
N PRO A 340 -1.40 22.61 20.42
CA PRO A 340 -0.58 23.37 19.48
C PRO A 340 -0.05 24.65 20.13
N LEU A 341 1.24 24.93 19.92
CA LEU A 341 1.90 26.05 20.55
C LEU A 341 1.39 27.37 19.96
N SER A 342 0.92 28.25 20.83
CA SER A 342 0.54 29.61 20.47
C SER A 342 1.68 30.58 20.79
N ARG A 343 1.71 31.73 20.09
CA ARG A 343 2.70 32.78 20.35
C ARG A 343 2.71 33.27 21.82
N PRO A 344 1.56 33.54 22.47
CA PRO A 344 1.56 33.91 23.89
C PRO A 344 2.15 32.83 24.80
N ALA A 345 1.86 31.56 24.53
CA ALA A 345 2.42 30.44 25.30
C ALA A 345 3.94 30.32 25.12
N PHE A 346 4.44 30.53 23.89
CA PHE A 346 5.88 30.58 23.63
C PHE A 346 6.54 31.75 24.37
N GLU A 347 5.99 32.96 24.28
CA GLU A 347 6.56 34.15 24.93
C GLU A 347 6.58 34.04 26.47
N ALA A 348 5.61 33.34 27.07
CA ALA A 348 5.55 33.11 28.50
C ALA A 348 6.48 31.99 28.99
N GLY A 349 6.68 30.94 28.18
CA GLY A 349 7.42 29.74 28.57
C GLY A 349 8.90 29.73 28.14
N ALA A 350 9.28 30.51 27.13
CA ALA A 350 10.61 30.43 26.56
C ALA A 350 11.69 30.99 27.51
N ARG A 351 12.79 30.24 27.64
CA ARG A 351 13.99 30.68 28.34
C ARG A 351 14.87 31.54 27.43
N ALA A 352 15.54 32.53 28.01
CA ALA A 352 16.53 33.31 27.29
C ALA A 352 17.84 32.53 27.14
N VAL A 353 18.43 32.59 25.95
CA VAL A 353 19.73 32.04 25.58
C VAL A 353 20.59 33.20 25.07
N ASP A 354 21.91 33.04 25.08
CA ASP A 354 22.86 34.05 24.62
C ASP A 354 22.54 34.57 23.21
N GLY A 355 22.89 35.84 22.95
CA GLY A 355 22.63 36.49 21.65
C GLY A 355 21.18 36.86 21.39
N GLY A 356 20.33 36.90 22.44
CA GLY A 356 18.91 37.26 22.31
C GLY A 356 18.02 36.12 21.78
N VAL A 357 18.55 34.91 21.73
CA VAL A 357 17.83 33.71 21.31
C VAL A 357 16.86 33.29 22.41
N ARG A 358 15.69 32.78 22.02
CA ARG A 358 14.73 32.19 22.96
C ARG A 358 14.57 30.71 22.68
N ALA A 359 14.61 29.88 23.71
CA ALA A 359 14.47 28.44 23.60
C ALA A 359 13.26 27.93 24.39
N LEU A 360 12.57 26.91 23.89
CA LEU A 360 11.49 26.24 24.60
C LEU A 360 11.52 24.75 24.30
N ASP A 361 11.44 23.92 25.33
CA ASP A 361 11.27 22.48 25.15
C ASP A 361 9.83 22.20 24.75
N VAL A 362 9.64 21.55 23.60
CA VAL A 362 8.34 21.29 23.00
C VAL A 362 8.27 19.86 22.52
N HIS A 363 7.06 19.40 22.22
CA HIS A 363 6.83 18.12 21.58
C HIS A 363 6.50 18.33 20.10
N PHE A 364 7.30 17.75 19.22
CA PHE A 364 6.95 17.65 17.80
C PHE A 364 6.25 16.31 17.57
N PRO A 365 5.01 16.26 17.03
CA PRO A 365 4.21 15.01 16.93
C PRO A 365 4.93 13.83 16.26
N ARG A 366 5.89 14.13 15.38
CA ARG A 366 6.69 13.15 14.63
C ARG A 366 8.05 12.82 15.26
N PHE A 367 8.63 13.71 16.08
CA PHE A 367 9.99 13.53 16.65
C PHE A 367 10.01 13.30 18.15
N GLY A 368 8.88 13.53 18.82
CA GLY A 368 8.86 13.53 20.26
C GLY A 368 9.44 14.83 20.83
N PRO A 369 10.18 14.76 21.94
CA PRO A 369 10.76 15.95 22.58
C PRO A 369 11.83 16.60 21.70
N VAL A 370 11.69 17.90 21.44
CA VAL A 370 12.66 18.73 20.71
C VAL A 370 12.77 20.10 21.37
N VAL A 371 13.80 20.87 21.02
CA VAL A 371 13.93 22.27 21.43
C VAL A 371 13.54 23.18 20.28
N LEU A 372 12.59 24.09 20.52
CA LEU A 372 12.26 25.20 19.62
C LEU A 372 13.16 26.39 19.95
N LEU A 373 13.85 26.91 18.95
CA LEU A 373 14.69 28.10 19.00
C LEU A 373 14.07 29.22 18.18
N ASP A 374 13.95 30.42 18.75
CA ASP A 374 13.62 31.66 18.03
C ASP A 374 14.87 32.54 17.99
N VAL A 375 15.45 32.65 16.81
CA VAL A 375 16.74 33.33 16.57
C VAL A 375 16.47 34.69 15.93
N PRO A 376 16.84 35.81 16.61
CA PRO A 376 16.59 37.15 16.10
C PRO A 376 17.12 37.37 14.69
N GLY A 377 16.26 37.82 13.78
CA GLY A 377 16.62 38.13 12.39
C GLY A 377 16.82 36.91 11.47
N ARG A 378 16.75 35.68 11.98
CA ARG A 378 16.88 34.45 11.18
C ARG A 378 15.60 33.59 11.16
N GLY A 379 14.77 33.68 12.18
CA GLY A 379 13.50 32.95 12.27
C GLY A 379 13.54 31.84 13.31
N ARG A 380 12.67 30.84 13.14
CA ARG A 380 12.47 29.77 14.12
C ARG A 380 13.04 28.46 13.61
N PHE A 381 13.58 27.67 14.53
CA PHE A 381 14.20 26.39 14.25
C PHE A 381 13.82 25.37 15.31
N VAL A 382 13.74 24.11 14.93
CA VAL A 382 13.59 22.98 15.84
C VAL A 382 14.85 22.13 15.79
N THR A 383 15.28 21.62 16.94
CA THR A 383 16.50 20.81 17.06
C THR A 383 16.29 19.59 17.97
N SER A 384 16.95 18.48 17.65
CA SER A 384 17.06 17.32 18.55
C SER A 384 18.15 17.47 19.60
N VAL A 385 19.06 18.43 19.42
CA VAL A 385 20.16 18.69 20.36
C VAL A 385 19.57 19.28 21.65
N THR A 386 19.87 18.65 22.78
CA THR A 386 19.44 19.12 24.11
C THR A 386 20.63 19.68 24.89
N GLY A 387 20.42 20.75 25.65
CA GLY A 387 21.41 21.31 26.57
C GLY A 387 22.54 22.15 25.94
N HIS A 388 22.55 22.31 24.61
CA HIS A 388 23.56 23.08 23.86
C HIS A 388 22.94 24.19 22.99
N ASP A 389 21.88 24.82 23.48
CA ASP A 389 21.03 25.76 22.73
C ASP A 389 21.82 26.91 22.08
N ALA A 390 22.84 27.46 22.77
CA ALA A 390 23.67 28.56 22.26
C ALA A 390 24.58 28.12 21.10
N GLU A 391 25.17 26.93 21.19
CA GLU A 391 26.01 26.36 20.12
C GLU A 391 25.18 26.08 18.88
N VAL A 392 23.97 25.53 19.07
CA VAL A 392 23.01 25.25 17.99
C VAL A 392 22.53 26.54 17.33
N ALA A 393 22.20 27.57 18.11
CA ALA A 393 21.79 28.86 17.56
C ALA A 393 22.90 29.51 16.72
N ALA A 394 24.16 29.35 17.11
CA ALA A 394 25.29 29.83 16.32
C ALA A 394 25.44 29.11 14.96
N LEU A 395 24.93 27.87 14.82
CA LEU A 395 24.97 27.15 13.54
C LEU A 395 24.04 27.75 12.49
N VAL A 396 22.86 28.21 12.90
CA VAL A 396 21.85 28.80 12.00
C VAL A 396 22.03 30.30 11.78
N GLN A 397 22.96 30.92 12.51
CA GLN A 397 23.35 32.33 12.32
C GLN A 397 24.44 32.52 11.26
N ARG A 398 25.17 31.46 10.89
CA ARG A 398 26.13 31.45 9.78
C ARG A 398 25.38 31.55 8.47
#